data_AF-A0A1C6B539-F1
#
_entry.id   AF-A0A1C6B539-F1
#
_cell.length_a   1.000
_cell.length_b   1.000
_cell.length_c   1.000
_cell.angle_alpha   90.00
_cell.angle_beta   90.00
_cell.angle_gamma   90.00
#
_symmetry.space_group_name_H-M   'P 1'
#
loop_
_entity.id
_entity.type
_entity.pdbx_description
1 polymer ?
#
loop_
_entity_poly.entity_id
_entity_poly.type
_entity_poly.pdbx_seq_one_letter_code
_entity_poly.pdbx_strand_id
1 'polypeptide(L)'
;MKVSELMAGYTPNDEFAGFATNDDWVLAVGIGEEATTEKDYTVVQMGIAGLDPQMNPVTQDKQYIRTGLSTSKTGTQRTFAITGDRYIGDAFQDYCFGLDIAHGVGQKVVVPYVYFSLLTGKGEKGTVSIIVNSDGGGNAGENSAISVDLRSVGTAPTEYTYSAV
;
A
#
# COMPACT_ATOMS: atom_id res chain seq x y z
N MET A 1 -12.34 2.52 -8.23
CA MET A 1 -12.94 3.55 -7.35
C MET A 1 -11.84 4.48 -6.87
N LYS A 2 -12.09 5.79 -6.89
CA LYS A 2 -11.16 6.81 -6.38
C LYS A 2 -11.32 7.02 -4.87
N VAL A 3 -10.28 7.55 -4.21
CA VAL A 3 -10.34 7.91 -2.79
C VAL A 3 -11.48 8.89 -2.49
N SER A 4 -11.70 9.89 -3.35
CA SER A 4 -12.80 10.86 -3.22
C SER A 4 -14.19 10.20 -3.21
N GLU A 5 -14.38 9.17 -4.04
CA GLU A 5 -15.65 8.43 -4.13
C GLU A 5 -15.88 7.58 -2.89
N LEU A 6 -14.83 6.90 -2.40
CA LEU A 6 -14.91 6.09 -1.18
C LEU A 6 -15.24 6.99 0.02
N MET A 7 -14.49 8.08 0.18
CA MET A 7 -14.60 8.97 1.33
C MET A 7 -15.88 9.81 1.34
N ALA A 8 -16.62 9.92 0.23
CA ALA A 8 -17.91 10.61 0.21
C ALA A 8 -18.93 10.00 1.20
N GLY A 9 -18.79 8.71 1.53
CA GLY A 9 -19.63 8.02 2.52
C GLY A 9 -19.11 8.07 3.96
N TYR A 10 -17.92 8.63 4.20
CA TYR A 10 -17.26 8.58 5.51
C TYR A 10 -16.88 9.96 6.01
N THR A 11 -17.06 10.19 7.31
CA THR A 11 -16.60 11.41 7.99
C THR A 11 -15.61 10.99 9.07
N PRO A 12 -14.29 11.12 8.81
CA PRO A 12 -13.29 10.77 9.80
C PRO A 12 -13.40 11.63 11.06
N ASN A 13 -13.14 11.02 12.20
CA ASN A 13 -13.00 11.68 13.50
C ASN A 13 -11.58 11.44 14.03
N ASP A 14 -10.79 12.50 14.11
CA ASP A 14 -9.38 12.46 14.49
C ASP A 14 -9.14 12.06 15.95
N GLU A 15 -10.18 12.09 16.78
CA GLU A 15 -10.24 11.63 18.17
C GLU A 15 -10.85 10.23 18.34
N PHE A 16 -11.17 9.52 17.24
CA PHE A 16 -11.76 8.19 17.33
C PHE A 16 -10.86 7.22 18.14
N ALA A 17 -11.43 6.62 19.17
CA ALA A 17 -10.79 5.61 20.00
C ALA A 17 -11.67 4.35 20.04
N GLY A 18 -11.14 3.25 19.51
CA GLY A 18 -11.86 1.99 19.39
C GLY A 18 -11.05 0.94 18.65
N PHE A 19 -11.64 -0.23 18.41
CA PHE A 19 -11.02 -1.25 17.57
C PHE A 19 -11.14 -0.85 16.10
N ALA A 20 -10.02 -0.87 15.39
CA ALA A 20 -9.99 -0.80 13.92
C ALA A 20 -9.85 -2.22 13.36
N THR A 21 -10.62 -2.50 12.32
CA THR A 21 -10.52 -3.69 11.48
C THR A 21 -9.65 -3.40 10.26
N ASN A 22 -9.26 -4.43 9.51
CA ASN A 22 -8.47 -4.22 8.30
C ASN A 22 -9.27 -3.45 7.23
N ASP A 23 -10.60 -3.59 7.23
CA ASP A 23 -11.52 -2.89 6.32
C ASP A 23 -11.55 -1.38 6.58
N ASP A 24 -11.15 -0.94 7.79
CA ASP A 24 -11.07 0.48 8.15
C ASP A 24 -9.83 1.17 7.58
N TRP A 25 -8.93 0.43 6.92
CA TRP A 25 -7.72 0.96 6.30
C TRP A 25 -7.85 1.07 4.79
N VAL A 26 -7.50 2.23 4.27
CA VAL A 26 -7.52 2.53 2.83
C VAL A 26 -6.09 2.58 2.32
N LEU A 27 -5.77 1.68 1.38
CA LEU A 27 -4.60 1.80 0.53
C LEU A 27 -5.03 2.27 -0.85
N ALA A 28 -4.41 3.33 -1.36
CA ALA A 28 -4.67 3.82 -2.72
C ALA A 28 -3.37 4.22 -3.42
N VAL A 29 -3.33 4.02 -4.75
CA VAL A 29 -2.19 4.34 -5.60
C VAL A 29 -2.55 5.32 -6.70
N GLY A 30 -1.65 6.27 -6.98
CA GLY A 30 -1.81 7.22 -8.07
C GLY A 30 -1.46 6.58 -9.40
N ILE A 31 -2.45 5.96 -10.03
CA ILE A 31 -2.36 5.33 -11.35
C ILE A 31 -3.31 6.02 -12.33
N GLY A 32 -2.87 6.18 -13.58
CA GLY A 32 -3.59 6.92 -14.62
C GLY A 32 -3.19 8.39 -14.74
N GLU A 33 -3.36 8.96 -15.93
CA GLU A 33 -2.88 10.32 -16.26
C GLU A 33 -3.61 11.43 -15.47
N GLU A 34 -4.79 11.14 -14.91
CA GLU A 34 -5.59 12.10 -14.13
C GLU A 34 -5.33 12.06 -12.62
N ALA A 35 -4.45 11.17 -12.13
CA ALA A 35 -4.14 11.03 -10.71
C ALA A 35 -3.21 12.17 -10.22
N THR A 36 -3.76 13.38 -10.17
CA THR A 36 -2.99 14.59 -9.81
C THR A 36 -2.95 14.86 -8.31
N THR A 37 -3.93 14.36 -7.56
CA THR A 37 -4.01 14.52 -6.10
C THR A 37 -4.25 13.18 -5.41
N GLU A 38 -3.94 13.10 -4.11
CA GLU A 38 -4.19 11.91 -3.29
C GLU A 38 -5.67 11.49 -3.27
N LYS A 39 -6.60 12.42 -3.56
CA LYS A 39 -8.05 12.16 -3.68
C LYS A 39 -8.41 11.42 -4.97
N ASP A 40 -7.58 11.52 -6.00
CA ASP A 40 -7.77 10.87 -7.30
C ASP A 40 -7.18 9.47 -7.37
N TYR A 41 -6.43 9.06 -6.35
CA TYR A 41 -5.76 7.78 -6.33
C TYR A 41 -6.78 6.63 -6.36
N THR A 42 -6.42 5.56 -7.08
CA THR A 42 -7.26 4.37 -7.19
C THR A 42 -7.11 3.53 -5.93
N VAL A 43 -8.24 3.22 -5.29
CA VAL A 43 -8.30 2.41 -4.08
C VAL A 43 -8.08 0.94 -4.40
N VAL A 44 -7.21 0.30 -3.62
CA VAL A 44 -6.92 -1.14 -3.66
C VAL A 44 -7.97 -1.86 -2.80
N GLN A 45 -9.07 -2.31 -3.41
CA GLN A 45 -10.19 -2.94 -2.67
C GLN A 45 -10.82 -4.15 -3.37
N MET A 46 -11.02 -4.11 -4.70
CA MET A 46 -11.80 -5.14 -5.38
C MET A 46 -11.01 -6.43 -5.50
N GLY A 47 -11.63 -7.53 -5.07
CA GLY A 47 -11.00 -8.86 -5.10
C GLY A 47 -9.84 -9.01 -4.10
N ILE A 48 -9.58 -8.03 -3.23
CA ILE A 48 -8.52 -8.10 -2.23
C ILE A 48 -9.05 -8.80 -0.99
N ALA A 49 -8.41 -9.89 -0.60
CA ALA A 49 -8.74 -10.67 0.59
C ALA A 49 -7.82 -10.35 1.77
N GLY A 50 -6.61 -9.84 1.49
CA GLY A 50 -5.62 -9.50 2.48
C GLY A 50 -4.80 -8.28 2.09
N LEU A 51 -4.69 -7.36 3.05
CA LEU A 51 -3.76 -6.24 3.02
C LEU A 51 -2.90 -6.32 4.27
N ASP A 52 -1.61 -6.63 4.12
CA ASP A 52 -0.65 -6.73 5.24
C ASP A 52 0.42 -5.63 5.15
N PRO A 53 0.26 -4.52 5.89
CA PRO A 53 1.23 -3.43 5.96
C PRO A 53 2.37 -3.76 6.92
N GLN A 54 3.52 -4.12 6.37
CA GLN A 54 4.72 -4.56 7.10
C GLN A 54 5.78 -3.47 7.20
N MET A 55 6.50 -3.46 8.32
CA MET A 55 7.59 -2.54 8.59
C MET A 55 8.88 -3.34 8.75
N ASN A 56 9.79 -3.22 7.79
CA ASN A 56 11.02 -4.01 7.71
C ASN A 56 12.21 -3.16 8.18
N PRO A 57 12.56 -3.17 9.48
CA PRO A 57 13.69 -2.40 10.00
C PRO A 57 15.01 -3.01 9.55
N VAL A 58 15.98 -2.15 9.25
CA VAL A 58 17.38 -2.53 9.12
C VAL A 58 18.10 -2.09 10.39
N THR A 59 18.84 -3.00 11.01
CA THR A 59 19.62 -2.73 12.22
C THR A 59 21.10 -2.98 11.98
N GLN A 60 21.93 -2.28 12.75
CA GLN A 60 23.36 -2.52 12.84
C GLN A 60 23.72 -2.78 14.29
N ASP A 61 24.40 -3.89 14.53
CA ASP A 61 24.90 -4.26 15.84
C ASP A 61 26.37 -3.86 15.98
N LYS A 62 26.70 -3.23 17.10
CA LYS A 62 28.08 -2.92 17.49
C LYS A 62 28.37 -3.47 18.87
N GLN A 63 29.46 -4.22 18.98
CA GLN A 63 29.96 -4.71 20.26
C GLN A 63 30.89 -3.67 20.88
N TYR A 64 30.47 -3.08 21.99
CA TYR A 64 31.27 -2.10 22.73
C TYR A 64 32.00 -2.76 23.89
N ILE A 65 33.27 -2.37 24.09
CA ILE A 65 34.07 -2.81 25.25
C ILE A 65 33.37 -2.33 26.53
N ARG A 66 33.08 -3.26 27.46
CA ARG A 66 32.38 -3.08 28.77
C ARG A 66 30.88 -2.83 28.73
N THR A 67 30.31 -2.34 27.64
CA THR A 67 28.85 -2.12 27.51
C THR A 67 28.12 -3.30 26.84
N GLY A 68 28.85 -4.13 26.07
CA GLY A 68 28.27 -5.28 25.38
C GLY A 68 27.67 -4.93 24.02
N LEU A 69 26.71 -5.75 23.57
CA LEU A 69 26.05 -5.61 22.27
C LEU A 69 25.10 -4.42 22.29
N SER A 70 25.20 -3.54 21.30
CA SER A 70 24.32 -2.39 21.12
C SER A 70 23.76 -2.41 19.70
N THR A 71 22.43 -2.41 19.61
CA THR A 71 21.69 -2.47 18.35
C THR A 71 21.16 -1.08 18.01
N SER A 72 21.47 -0.59 16.82
CA SER A 72 20.96 0.68 16.29
C SER A 72 20.13 0.44 15.03
N LYS A 73 18.92 1.03 14.98
CA LYS A 73 18.07 1.00 13.78
C LYS A 73 18.57 2.01 12.75
N THR A 74 18.99 1.55 11.59
CA THR A 74 19.64 2.35 10.53
C THR A 74 18.69 2.71 9.38
N GLY A 75 17.57 2.01 9.26
CA GLY A 75 16.58 2.27 8.22
C GLY A 75 15.30 1.49 8.43
N THR A 76 14.32 1.72 7.58
CA THR A 76 13.06 0.96 7.54
C THR A 76 12.51 0.97 6.13
N GLN A 77 12.15 -0.20 5.63
CA GLN A 77 11.41 -0.34 4.38
C GLN A 77 9.97 -0.69 4.70
N ARG A 78 9.02 0.08 4.16
CA ARG A 78 7.60 -0.20 4.23
C ARG A 78 7.22 -1.15 3.10
N THR A 79 6.48 -2.21 3.42
CA THR A 79 5.96 -3.15 2.42
C THR A 79 4.47 -3.35 2.65
N PHE A 80 3.67 -3.35 1.59
CA PHE A 80 2.28 -3.75 1.63
C PHE A 80 2.14 -5.04 0.83
N ALA A 81 1.89 -6.15 1.51
CA ALA A 81 1.61 -7.42 0.85
C ALA A 81 0.11 -7.50 0.56
N ILE A 82 -0.24 -7.59 -0.71
CA ILE A 82 -1.61 -7.59 -1.19
C ILE A 82 -1.91 -8.98 -1.76
N THR A 83 -2.95 -9.63 -1.23
CA THR A 83 -3.40 -10.94 -1.67
C THR A 83 -4.90 -10.93 -1.93
N GLY A 84 -5.36 -11.79 -2.82
CA GLY A 84 -6.76 -11.87 -3.18
C GLY A 84 -7.02 -12.69 -4.42
N ASP A 85 -8.16 -12.44 -5.05
CA ASP A 85 -8.58 -13.05 -6.29
C ASP A 85 -8.56 -12.03 -7.43
N ARG A 86 -8.24 -12.52 -8.63
CA ARG A 86 -8.25 -11.74 -9.86
C ARG A 86 -9.65 -11.26 -10.16
N TYR A 87 -9.82 -9.95 -10.20
CA TYR A 87 -11.04 -9.28 -10.63
C TYR A 87 -10.75 -8.47 -11.90
N ILE A 88 -11.26 -8.95 -13.04
CA ILE A 88 -11.09 -8.27 -14.34
C ILE A 88 -11.99 -7.04 -14.37
N GLY A 89 -11.43 -5.88 -14.74
CA GLY A 89 -12.11 -4.58 -14.72
C GLY A 89 -11.86 -3.78 -13.45
N ASP A 90 -11.08 -4.30 -12.50
CA ASP A 90 -10.52 -3.47 -11.43
C ASP A 90 -9.30 -2.71 -11.94
N ALA A 91 -9.36 -1.38 -11.85
CA ALA A 91 -8.33 -0.50 -12.42
C ALA A 91 -6.94 -0.70 -11.78
N PHE A 92 -6.87 -1.04 -10.50
CA PHE A 92 -5.59 -1.31 -9.84
C PHE A 92 -4.98 -2.62 -10.34
N GLN A 93 -5.75 -3.71 -10.27
CA GLN A 93 -5.28 -5.01 -10.73
C GLN A 93 -4.92 -4.99 -12.23
N ASP A 94 -5.76 -4.39 -13.07
CA ASP A 94 -5.53 -4.31 -14.51
C ASP A 94 -4.28 -3.49 -14.85
N TYR A 95 -3.98 -2.45 -14.07
CA TYR A 95 -2.73 -1.70 -14.18
C TYR A 95 -1.52 -2.54 -13.77
N CYS A 96 -1.59 -3.21 -12.61
CA CYS A 96 -0.49 -4.03 -12.10
C CYS A 96 -0.14 -5.19 -13.04
N PHE A 97 -1.14 -5.85 -13.63
CA PHE A 97 -0.93 -7.00 -14.51
C PHE A 97 -0.74 -6.64 -15.99
N GLY A 98 -0.75 -5.34 -16.33
CA GLY A 98 -0.30 -4.88 -17.64
C GLY A 98 1.17 -5.27 -17.86
N LEU A 99 1.53 -5.72 -19.06
CA LEU A 99 2.89 -6.20 -19.37
C LEU A 99 3.98 -5.17 -19.02
N ASP A 100 3.69 -3.87 -19.17
CA ASP A 100 4.60 -2.78 -18.86
C ASP A 100 4.92 -2.65 -17.36
N ILE A 101 4.04 -3.14 -16.49
CA ILE A 101 4.20 -3.10 -15.03
C ILE A 101 4.62 -4.48 -14.50
N ALA A 102 3.94 -5.55 -14.91
CA ALA A 102 4.25 -6.92 -14.51
C ALA A 102 5.68 -7.34 -14.89
N HIS A 103 6.17 -6.92 -16.05
CA HIS A 103 7.56 -7.09 -16.48
C HIS A 103 8.35 -5.77 -16.45
N GLY A 104 7.77 -4.73 -15.86
CA GLY A 104 8.35 -3.41 -15.76
C GLY A 104 9.57 -3.39 -14.84
N VAL A 105 10.46 -2.44 -15.08
CA VAL A 105 11.66 -2.23 -14.27
C VAL A 105 11.92 -0.75 -14.00
N GLY A 106 12.62 -0.47 -12.90
CA GLY A 106 13.04 0.88 -12.55
C GLY A 106 11.87 1.82 -12.30
N GLN A 107 11.95 3.06 -12.79
CA GLN A 107 10.95 4.10 -12.52
C GLN A 107 9.56 3.79 -13.10
N LYS A 108 9.44 2.88 -14.08
CA LYS A 108 8.15 2.55 -14.70
C LYS A 108 7.16 1.89 -13.73
N VAL A 109 7.67 1.17 -12.73
CA VAL A 109 6.85 0.46 -11.73
C VAL A 109 6.69 1.27 -10.43
N VAL A 110 7.24 2.48 -10.38
CA VAL A 110 7.18 3.35 -9.20
C VAL A 110 5.95 4.24 -9.32
N VAL A 111 5.09 4.19 -8.30
CA VAL A 111 3.86 4.98 -8.22
C VAL A 111 3.75 5.67 -6.85
N PRO A 112 3.12 6.84 -6.77
CA PRO A 112 2.77 7.42 -5.48
C PRO A 112 1.63 6.62 -4.82
N TYR A 113 1.61 6.59 -3.49
CA TYR A 113 0.57 5.93 -2.70
C TYR A 113 0.14 6.77 -1.50
N VAL A 114 -1.06 6.49 -1.01
CA VAL A 114 -1.54 6.89 0.32
C VAL A 114 -2.09 5.69 1.07
N TYR A 115 -1.83 5.66 2.37
CA TYR A 115 -2.34 4.66 3.29
C TYR A 115 -2.87 5.34 4.55
N PHE A 116 -4.18 5.26 4.82
CA PHE A 116 -4.80 5.97 5.94
C PHE A 116 -6.02 5.25 6.49
N SER A 117 -6.44 5.62 7.69
CA SER A 117 -7.64 5.04 8.33
C SER A 117 -8.89 5.83 7.95
N LEU A 118 -9.98 5.14 7.57
CA LEU A 118 -11.31 5.71 7.38
C LEU A 118 -11.84 6.39 8.65
N LEU A 119 -11.49 5.83 9.81
CA LEU A 119 -12.02 6.27 11.10
C LEU A 119 -11.39 7.58 11.55
N THR A 120 -10.08 7.74 11.41
CA THR A 120 -9.34 8.92 11.89
C THR A 120 -8.90 9.88 10.80
N GLY A 121 -8.88 9.44 9.55
CA GLY A 121 -8.36 10.18 8.40
C GLY A 121 -6.83 10.29 8.40
N LYS A 122 -6.16 9.81 9.45
CA LYS A 122 -4.70 9.90 9.60
C LYS A 122 -4.01 8.72 8.93
N GLY A 123 -2.85 8.98 8.38
CA GLY A 123 -2.08 7.99 7.66
C GLY A 123 -0.74 8.52 7.17
N GLU A 124 -0.25 7.89 6.10
CA GLU A 124 1.02 8.19 5.47
C GLU A 124 0.86 8.27 3.95
N LYS A 125 1.77 9.01 3.32
CA LYS A 125 1.93 9.05 1.86
C LYS A 125 3.38 8.94 1.46
N GLY A 126 3.62 8.38 0.28
CA GLY A 126 4.97 8.26 -0.27
C GLY A 126 4.97 7.64 -1.66
N THR A 127 6.09 7.02 -2.01
CA THR A 127 6.27 6.32 -3.29
C THR A 127 6.60 4.86 -3.06
N VAL A 128 5.99 3.98 -3.86
CA VAL A 128 6.20 2.53 -3.81
C VAL A 128 6.53 1.99 -5.20
N SER A 129 7.33 0.94 -5.24
CA SER A 129 7.47 0.09 -6.42
C SER A 129 6.42 -1.01 -6.34
N ILE A 130 5.70 -1.20 -7.43
CA ILE A 130 4.82 -2.35 -7.64
C ILE A 130 5.69 -3.56 -7.98
N ILE A 131 5.47 -4.66 -7.29
CA ILE A 131 6.14 -5.94 -7.54
C ILE A 131 5.04 -6.99 -7.67
N VAL A 132 4.84 -7.48 -8.90
CA VAL A 132 3.89 -8.56 -9.16
C VAL A 132 4.57 -9.90 -8.86
N ASN A 133 4.06 -10.63 -7.87
CA ASN A 133 4.56 -11.95 -7.51
C ASN A 133 3.76 -13.06 -8.21
N SER A 134 2.45 -12.86 -8.39
CA SER A 134 1.53 -13.77 -9.08
C SER A 134 0.36 -13.00 -9.67
N ASP A 135 0.12 -13.16 -10.96
CA ASP A 135 -0.99 -12.56 -11.72
C ASP A 135 -2.15 -13.52 -11.98
N GLY A 136 -1.99 -14.80 -11.61
CA GLY A 136 -3.05 -15.80 -11.60
C GLY A 136 -2.55 -17.18 -11.19
N GLY A 137 -2.84 -17.57 -9.95
CA GLY A 137 -2.54 -18.89 -9.38
C GLY A 137 -3.80 -19.66 -8.97
N GLY A 138 -3.65 -20.93 -8.60
CA GLY A 138 -4.76 -21.76 -8.09
C GLY A 138 -5.02 -23.02 -8.92
N ASN A 139 -5.88 -23.89 -8.39
CA ASN A 139 -6.25 -25.14 -9.06
C ASN A 139 -7.42 -24.95 -10.03
N ALA A 140 -7.62 -25.95 -10.90
CA ALA A 140 -8.77 -25.96 -11.81
C ALA A 140 -10.09 -25.90 -11.02
N GLY A 141 -10.92 -24.89 -11.30
CA GLY A 141 -12.21 -24.67 -10.64
C GLY A 141 -12.16 -23.74 -9.42
N GLU A 142 -10.98 -23.28 -9.01
CA GLU A 142 -10.81 -22.24 -7.98
C GLU A 142 -10.75 -20.84 -8.61
N ASN A 143 -10.95 -19.82 -7.78
CA ASN A 143 -10.69 -18.44 -8.18
C ASN A 143 -9.19 -18.25 -8.43
N SER A 144 -8.86 -17.38 -9.39
CA SER A 144 -7.46 -17.14 -9.73
C SER A 144 -6.82 -16.22 -8.69
N ALA A 145 -5.92 -16.76 -7.87
CA ALA A 145 -5.27 -16.04 -6.79
C ALA A 145 -4.20 -15.08 -7.32
N ILE A 146 -4.15 -13.89 -6.73
CA ILE A 146 -3.17 -12.85 -7.03
C ILE A 146 -2.28 -12.54 -5.82
N SER A 147 -1.05 -12.12 -6.11
CA SER A 147 -0.11 -11.63 -5.10
C SER A 147 0.72 -10.48 -5.66
N VAL A 148 0.64 -9.33 -4.99
CA VAL A 148 1.37 -8.11 -5.36
C VAL A 148 1.96 -7.49 -4.09
N ASP A 149 3.25 -7.14 -4.13
CA ASP A 149 3.90 -6.37 -3.07
C ASP A 149 4.08 -4.92 -3.53
N LEU A 150 3.73 -3.96 -2.67
CA LEU A 150 4.14 -2.57 -2.83
C LEU A 150 5.26 -2.26 -1.84
N ARG A 151 6.46 -1.96 -2.33
CA ARG A 151 7.62 -1.66 -1.47
C ARG A 151 8.01 -0.20 -1.56
N SER A 152 8.17 0.48 -0.43
CA SER A 152 8.56 1.88 -0.40
C SER A 152 9.90 2.09 -1.09
N VAL A 153 9.98 3.11 -1.95
CA VAL A 153 11.19 3.52 -2.66
C VAL A 153 11.54 4.95 -2.29
N GLY A 154 12.82 5.21 -2.10
CA GLY A 154 13.34 6.56 -1.90
C GLY A 154 13.23 7.02 -0.46
N THR A 155 12.63 8.20 -0.26
CA THR A 155 12.53 8.86 1.04
C THR A 155 11.50 8.20 1.94
N ALA A 156 11.66 8.40 3.25
CA ALA A 156 10.67 7.97 4.23
C ALA A 156 9.28 8.56 3.89
N PRO A 157 8.18 7.81 4.14
CA PRO A 157 6.83 8.34 4.01
C PRO A 157 6.63 9.58 4.88
N THR A 158 5.76 10.47 4.42
CA THR A 158 5.36 11.68 5.14
C THR A 158 3.96 11.51 5.70
N GLU A 159 3.66 12.23 6.79
CA GLU A 159 2.32 12.23 7.37
C GLU A 159 1.29 12.69 6.36
N TYR A 160 0.16 12.01 6.36
CA TYR A 160 -1.00 12.34 5.57
C TYR A 160 -2.22 12.42 6.48
N THR A 161 -3.07 13.41 6.24
CA THR A 161 -4.38 13.50 6.86
C THR A 161 -5.38 13.81 5.76
N TYR A 162 -6.33 12.92 5.57
CA TYR A 162 -7.43 13.15 4.64
C TYR A 162 -8.27 14.32 5.17
N SER A 163 -8.35 15.38 4.38
CA SER A 163 -9.27 16.49 4.60
C SER A 163 -10.37 16.45 3.56
N ALA A 164 -11.62 16.45 4.01
CA ALA A 164 -12.79 16.50 3.13
C ALA A 164 -12.93 17.85 2.40
N VAL A 165 -12.18 18.88 2.83
CA VAL A 165 -12.17 20.24 2.26
C VAL A 165 -11.39 20.29 0.94
#